data_AF-A0A212C2B9-F1
#
_entry.id   AF-A0A212C2B9-F1
#
_cell.length_a   1.000
_cell.length_b   1.000
_cell.length_c   1.000
_cell.angle_alpha   90.00
_cell.angle_beta   90.00
_cell.angle_gamma   90.00
#
_symmetry.space_group_name_H-M   'P 1'
#
loop_
_entity.id
_entity.type
_entity.pdbx_description
1 polymer ?
#
loop_
_entity_poly.entity_id
_entity_poly.type
_entity_poly.pdbx_seq_one_letter_code
_entity_poly.pdbx_strand_id
1 'polypeptide(L)'
;MAEGVVEYKESFGVDPVTSQNVQYFLDRFYMSRISIRMLLNQHSLLFGGKGKGSLSHRKHVGSINPNCNVVEVIKDGYENARRLCDLYYINSPELELEELNAKSPGQPIQVVYVPSHLYHMVFELFKNAMRATMEHHADKGVYPPIQVHVTLGKEDLTVK
;
A
#
# COMPACT_ATOMS: atom_id res chain seq x y z
N MET A 1 -1.92 -16.62 -12.87
CA MET A 1 -3.13 -15.83 -13.17
C MET A 1 -2.81 -14.68 -14.11
N ALA A 2 -1.94 -13.73 -13.73
CA ALA A 2 -1.59 -12.61 -14.60
C ALA A 2 -1.01 -13.05 -15.96
N GLU A 3 -0.09 -14.02 -15.95
CA GLU A 3 0.53 -14.59 -17.16
C GLU A 3 -0.51 -15.18 -18.13
N GLY A 4 -1.47 -15.98 -17.65
CA GLY A 4 -2.54 -16.52 -18.51
C GLY A 4 -3.45 -15.45 -19.12
N VAL A 5 -3.62 -14.29 -18.48
CA VAL A 5 -4.35 -13.15 -19.08
C VAL A 5 -3.51 -12.48 -20.18
N VAL A 6 -2.18 -12.41 -19.99
CA VAL A 6 -1.25 -11.92 -21.02
C VAL A 6 -1.22 -12.86 -22.22
N GLU A 7 -1.07 -14.16 -22.01
CA GLU A 7 -1.12 -15.18 -23.08
C GLU A 7 -2.44 -15.13 -23.86
N TYR A 8 -3.56 -14.97 -23.15
CA TYR A 8 -4.88 -14.81 -23.78
C TYR A 8 -4.93 -13.57 -24.66
N LYS A 9 -4.47 -12.42 -24.14
CA LYS A 9 -4.42 -11.16 -24.87
C LYS A 9 -3.52 -11.25 -26.11
N GLU A 10 -2.38 -11.90 -26.00
CA GLU A 10 -1.43 -12.08 -27.12
C GLU A 10 -1.97 -13.03 -28.20
N SER A 11 -2.70 -14.07 -27.79
CA SER A 11 -3.21 -15.10 -28.71
C SER A 11 -4.51 -14.69 -29.41
N PHE A 12 -5.42 -14.00 -28.71
CA PHE A 12 -6.79 -13.74 -29.18
C PHE A 12 -7.13 -12.25 -29.35
N GLY A 13 -6.23 -11.35 -28.96
CA GLY A 13 -6.49 -9.91 -28.97
C GLY A 13 -7.36 -9.45 -27.79
N VAL A 14 -7.93 -8.25 -27.91
CA VAL A 14 -8.73 -7.62 -26.86
C VAL A 14 -10.05 -7.16 -27.43
N ASP A 15 -11.17 -7.64 -26.88
CA ASP A 15 -12.50 -7.11 -27.14
C ASP A 15 -13.12 -6.50 -25.86
N PRO A 16 -14.02 -5.50 -25.98
CA PRO A 16 -14.56 -4.79 -24.82
C PRO A 16 -15.37 -5.68 -23.87
N VAL A 17 -16.09 -6.68 -24.39
CA VAL A 17 -16.98 -7.53 -23.58
C VAL A 17 -16.14 -8.48 -22.73
N THR A 18 -15.15 -9.15 -23.35
CA THR A 18 -14.23 -10.01 -22.60
C THR A 18 -13.41 -9.21 -21.60
N SER A 19 -12.96 -8.00 -21.95
CA SER A 19 -12.20 -7.14 -21.03
C SER A 19 -13.01 -6.84 -19.77
N GLN A 20 -14.28 -6.49 -19.90
CA GLN A 20 -15.16 -6.23 -18.75
C GLN A 20 -15.37 -7.49 -17.90
N ASN A 21 -15.56 -8.65 -18.53
CA ASN A 21 -15.74 -9.92 -17.82
C ASN A 21 -14.47 -10.35 -17.08
N VAL A 22 -13.30 -10.19 -17.71
CA VAL A 22 -11.99 -10.48 -17.11
C VAL A 22 -11.75 -9.54 -15.93
N GLN A 23 -12.01 -8.24 -16.07
CA GLN A 23 -11.89 -7.27 -14.97
C GLN A 23 -12.75 -7.68 -13.77
N TYR A 24 -14.04 -7.93 -14.00
CA TYR A 24 -14.97 -8.37 -12.96
C TYR A 24 -14.50 -9.66 -12.27
N PHE A 25 -14.01 -10.62 -13.05
CA PHE A 25 -13.47 -11.87 -12.53
C PHE A 25 -12.22 -11.63 -11.67
N LEU A 26 -11.24 -10.88 -12.16
CA LEU A 26 -9.97 -10.66 -11.48
C LEU A 26 -10.16 -9.91 -10.17
N ASP A 27 -11.04 -8.91 -10.13
CA ASP A 27 -11.33 -8.17 -8.89
C ASP A 27 -11.86 -9.10 -7.80
N ARG A 28 -12.82 -9.97 -8.14
CA ARG A 28 -13.38 -10.96 -7.21
C ARG A 28 -12.37 -12.03 -6.82
N PHE A 29 -11.60 -12.52 -7.79
CA PHE A 29 -10.59 -13.54 -7.58
C PHE A 29 -9.50 -13.04 -6.61
N TYR A 30 -8.96 -11.85 -6.86
CA TYR A 30 -7.91 -11.28 -6.00
C TYR A 30 -8.45 -10.86 -4.64
N MET A 31 -9.67 -10.32 -4.55
CA MET A 31 -10.31 -10.04 -3.26
C MET A 31 -10.51 -11.33 -2.44
N SER A 32 -10.99 -12.41 -3.07
CA SER A 32 -11.11 -13.73 -2.43
C SER A 32 -9.74 -14.26 -1.97
N ARG A 33 -8.68 -14.04 -2.76
CA ARG A 33 -7.34 -14.46 -2.37
C ARG A 33 -6.81 -13.66 -1.16
N ILE A 34 -7.07 -12.36 -1.11
CA ILE A 34 -6.71 -11.51 0.03
C ILE A 34 -7.45 -11.98 1.28
N SER A 35 -8.74 -12.27 1.21
CA SER A 35 -9.53 -12.73 2.36
C SER A 35 -9.07 -14.11 2.88
N ILE A 36 -8.79 -15.07 1.99
CA ILE A 36 -8.24 -16.38 2.37
C ILE A 36 -6.90 -16.21 3.09
N ARG A 37 -5.99 -15.36 2.55
CA ARG A 37 -4.71 -15.06 3.20
C ARG A 37 -4.90 -14.40 4.56
N MET A 38 -5.88 -13.51 4.70
CA MET A 38 -6.20 -12.88 5.98
C MET A 38 -6.59 -13.92 7.03
N LEU A 39 -7.50 -14.85 6.71
CA LEU A 39 -7.93 -15.90 7.64
C LEU A 39 -6.79 -16.85 8.03
N LEU A 40 -6.02 -17.32 7.04
CA LEU A 40 -4.88 -18.20 7.28
C LEU A 40 -3.82 -17.51 8.15
N ASN A 41 -3.44 -16.28 7.82
CA ASN A 41 -2.46 -15.51 8.58
C ASN A 41 -2.92 -15.29 10.02
N GLN A 42 -4.18 -14.95 10.24
CA GLN A 42 -4.73 -14.77 11.58
C GLN A 42 -4.64 -16.05 12.41
N HIS A 43 -5.09 -17.17 11.87
CA HIS A 43 -5.02 -18.46 12.56
C HIS A 43 -3.57 -18.87 12.86
N SER A 44 -2.68 -18.79 11.86
CA SER A 44 -1.27 -19.15 12.04
C SER A 44 -0.53 -18.24 13.01
N LEU A 45 -0.78 -16.93 13.01
CA LEU A 45 -0.09 -15.98 13.91
C LEU A 45 -0.54 -16.14 15.36
N LEU A 46 -1.82 -16.46 15.60
CA LEU A 46 -2.37 -16.64 16.93
C LEU A 46 -2.08 -18.04 17.52
N PHE A 47 -2.15 -19.08 16.70
CA PHE A 47 -2.12 -20.47 17.17
C PHE A 47 -0.94 -21.30 16.66
N GLY A 48 -0.15 -20.79 15.71
CA GLY A 48 0.95 -21.53 15.06
C GLY A 48 2.24 -21.67 15.86
N GLY A 49 2.24 -21.39 17.16
CA GLY A 49 3.33 -21.69 18.10
C GLY A 49 4.62 -20.87 17.99
N LYS A 50 4.84 -20.12 16.89
CA LYS A 50 6.09 -19.39 16.62
C LYS A 50 6.22 -18.01 17.32
N GLY A 51 5.19 -17.56 18.04
CA GLY A 51 5.06 -16.14 18.45
C GLY A 51 5.19 -15.81 19.93
N LYS A 52 5.44 -16.77 20.83
CA LYS A 52 5.44 -16.51 22.30
C LYS A 52 6.55 -15.58 22.80
N GLY A 53 7.50 -15.15 21.96
CA GLY A 53 8.67 -14.34 22.36
C GLY A 53 8.94 -13.04 21.60
N SER A 54 8.32 -12.77 20.43
CA SER A 54 8.65 -11.55 19.67
C SER A 54 7.86 -10.34 20.18
N LEU A 55 8.55 -9.23 20.42
CA LEU A 55 7.96 -7.94 20.82
C LEU A 55 6.89 -7.44 19.84
N SER A 56 6.99 -7.80 18.55
CA SER A 56 6.00 -7.46 17.53
C SER A 56 4.64 -8.15 17.74
N HIS A 57 4.61 -9.37 18.29
CA HIS A 57 3.36 -10.08 18.63
C HIS A 57 2.65 -9.49 19.86
N ARG A 58 3.34 -8.74 20.72
CA ARG A 58 2.70 -8.14 21.91
C ARG A 58 1.84 -6.92 21.58
N LYS A 59 2.11 -6.25 20.46
CA LYS A 59 1.36 -5.07 19.99
C LYS A 59 0.27 -5.39 18.97
N HIS A 60 0.21 -6.63 18.46
CA HIS A 60 -0.70 -7.02 17.38
C HIS A 60 -1.62 -8.17 17.81
N VAL A 61 -2.87 -8.15 17.32
CA VAL A 61 -3.78 -9.28 17.36
C VAL A 61 -3.71 -9.99 16.01
N GLY A 62 -2.87 -11.04 15.95
CA GLY A 62 -2.51 -11.69 14.70
C GLY A 62 -1.80 -10.70 13.77
N SER A 63 -2.39 -10.40 12.60
CA SER A 63 -1.89 -9.38 11.67
C SER A 63 -2.48 -7.97 11.89
N ILE A 64 -3.42 -7.80 12.81
CA ILE A 64 -4.10 -6.52 13.07
C ILE A 64 -3.34 -5.75 14.15
N ASN A 65 -3.06 -4.48 13.90
CA ASN A 65 -2.57 -3.54 14.90
C ASN A 65 -3.74 -2.69 15.41
N PRO A 66 -4.11 -2.76 16.70
CA PRO A 66 -5.15 -1.92 17.27
C PRO A 66 -4.77 -0.44 17.36
N ASN A 67 -3.48 -0.12 17.32
CA ASN A 67 -2.93 1.23 17.37
C ASN A 67 -1.99 1.46 16.18
N CYS A 68 -2.46 1.16 14.97
CA CYS A 68 -1.69 1.35 13.75
C CYS A 68 -1.43 2.85 13.53
N ASN A 69 -0.18 3.28 13.63
CA ASN A 69 0.23 4.64 13.30
C ASN A 69 0.32 4.77 11.78
N VAL A 70 -0.62 5.50 11.19
CA VAL A 70 -0.77 5.61 9.73
C VAL A 70 0.45 6.29 9.10
N VAL A 71 0.98 7.33 9.76
CA VAL A 71 2.11 8.13 9.25
C VAL A 71 3.39 7.31 9.23
N GLU A 72 3.62 6.45 10.22
CA GLU A 72 4.79 5.54 10.23
C GLU A 72 4.74 4.57 9.06
N VAL A 73 3.57 3.96 8.79
CA VAL A 73 3.42 3.02 7.66
C VAL A 73 3.61 3.72 6.31
N ILE A 74 3.14 4.95 6.17
CA ILE A 74 3.36 5.77 4.96
C ILE A 74 4.85 6.06 4.78
N LYS A 75 5.55 6.48 5.83
CA LYS A 75 7.00 6.75 5.79
C LYS A 75 7.78 5.50 5.41
N ASP A 76 7.46 4.34 5.99
CA ASP A 76 8.09 3.06 5.65
C ASP A 76 7.86 2.69 4.17
N GLY A 77 6.64 2.91 3.67
CA GLY A 77 6.30 2.70 2.25
C GLY A 77 7.06 3.64 1.32
N TYR A 78 7.13 4.92 1.66
CA TYR A 78 7.90 5.92 0.94
C TYR A 78 9.38 5.57 0.89
N GLU A 79 10.02 5.27 2.03
CA GLU A 79 11.45 4.97 2.10
C GLU A 79 11.84 3.75 1.25
N ASN A 80 11.00 2.70 1.23
CA ASN A 80 11.27 1.54 0.39
C ASN A 80 11.06 1.84 -1.10
N ALA A 81 10.05 2.65 -1.45
CA ALA A 81 9.87 3.10 -2.84
C ALA A 81 11.02 4.02 -3.28
N ARG A 82 11.49 4.89 -2.38
CA ARG A 82 12.61 5.82 -2.57
C ARG A 82 13.88 5.06 -2.91
N ARG A 83 14.25 4.05 -2.12
CA ARG A 83 15.40 3.18 -2.41
C ARG A 83 15.32 2.51 -3.77
N LEU A 84 14.13 2.07 -4.18
CA LEU A 84 13.93 1.51 -5.51
C LEU A 84 14.11 2.58 -6.60
N CYS A 85 13.52 3.76 -6.40
CA CYS A 85 13.67 4.89 -7.30
C CYS A 85 15.14 5.30 -7.46
N ASP A 86 15.87 5.45 -6.36
CA ASP A 86 17.30 5.79 -6.37
C ASP A 86 18.13 4.74 -7.12
N LEU A 87 17.78 3.45 -7.02
CA LEU A 87 18.46 2.38 -7.76
C LEU A 87 18.30 2.51 -9.29
N TYR A 88 17.13 2.98 -9.76
CA TYR A 88 16.84 3.10 -11.20
C TYR A 88 17.18 4.47 -11.79
N TYR A 89 17.02 5.54 -11.01
CA TYR A 89 17.11 6.93 -11.48
C TYR A 89 18.24 7.72 -10.81
N ILE A 90 18.98 7.13 -9.87
CA ILE A 90 20.10 7.75 -9.12
C ILE A 90 19.65 8.93 -8.22
N ASN A 91 18.33 9.19 -8.18
CA ASN A 91 17.71 10.24 -7.40
C ASN A 91 16.22 9.91 -7.18
N SER A 92 15.57 10.65 -6.31
CA SER A 92 14.16 10.50 -5.96
C SER A 92 13.57 11.82 -5.46
N PRO A 93 12.26 12.06 -5.67
CA PRO A 93 11.58 13.21 -5.10
C PRO A 93 11.45 13.07 -3.58
N GLU A 94 11.54 14.19 -2.85
CA GLU A 94 11.32 14.23 -1.40
C GLU A 94 9.85 14.01 -1.01
N LEU A 95 9.59 13.73 0.28
CA LEU A 95 8.25 13.58 0.85
C LEU A 95 7.86 14.83 1.65
N GLU A 96 6.73 15.44 1.31
CA GLU A 96 6.05 16.42 2.14
C GLU A 96 4.78 15.79 2.71
N LEU A 97 4.70 15.65 4.03
CA LEU A 97 3.58 14.98 4.70
C LEU A 97 2.89 15.91 5.69
N GLU A 98 1.57 16.06 5.52
CA GLU A 98 0.70 16.80 6.43
C GLU A 98 -0.33 15.87 7.07
N GLU A 99 -0.56 16.04 8.37
CA GLU A 99 -1.57 15.30 9.12
C GLU A 99 -2.65 16.22 9.70
N LEU A 100 -3.91 15.80 9.56
CA LEU A 100 -5.07 16.48 10.14
C LEU A 100 -5.95 15.49 10.88
N ASN A 101 -5.80 15.44 12.20
CA ASN A 101 -6.66 14.63 13.06
C ASN A 101 -7.84 15.47 13.56
N ALA A 102 -8.97 15.44 12.84
CA ALA A 102 -10.17 16.19 13.22
C ALA A 102 -10.87 15.61 14.46
N LYS A 103 -10.60 14.33 14.79
CA LYS A 103 -11.16 13.65 15.97
C LYS A 103 -10.43 14.06 17.25
N SER A 104 -9.10 14.15 17.19
CA SER A 104 -8.23 14.53 18.31
C SER A 104 -7.07 15.40 17.80
N PRO A 105 -7.26 16.73 17.67
CA PRO A 105 -6.23 17.62 17.18
C PRO A 105 -4.91 17.52 17.97
N GLY A 106 -3.77 17.47 17.27
CA GLY A 106 -2.44 17.35 17.86
C GLY A 106 -2.04 15.94 18.32
N GLN A 107 -2.92 14.94 18.19
CA GLN A 107 -2.58 13.55 18.44
C GLN A 107 -2.27 12.81 17.12
N PRO A 108 -1.31 11.86 17.13
CA PRO A 108 -1.03 11.02 15.96
C PRO A 108 -2.28 10.30 15.45
N ILE A 109 -2.39 10.18 14.13
CA ILE A 109 -3.49 9.45 13.49
C ILE A 109 -3.27 7.94 13.69
N GLN A 110 -4.09 7.34 14.55
CA GLN A 110 -4.09 5.90 14.83
C GLN A 110 -5.42 5.26 14.45
N VAL A 111 -5.34 4.10 13.81
CA VAL A 111 -6.50 3.28 13.44
C VAL A 111 -6.28 1.80 13.75
N VAL A 112 -7.37 1.05 13.89
CA VAL A 112 -7.33 -0.41 13.93
C VAL A 112 -7.23 -0.91 12.49
N TYR A 113 -6.08 -1.44 12.09
CA TYR A 113 -5.89 -1.90 10.70
C TYR A 113 -4.83 -2.98 10.58
N VAL A 114 -4.68 -3.54 9.38
CA VAL A 114 -3.59 -4.47 9.03
C VAL A 114 -2.45 -3.63 8.40
N PRO A 115 -1.34 -3.36 9.11
CA PRO A 115 -0.31 -2.43 8.62
C PRO A 115 0.28 -2.85 7.27
N SER A 116 0.43 -4.15 7.02
CA SER A 116 0.96 -4.65 5.75
C SER A 116 0.03 -4.38 4.56
N HIS A 117 -1.29 -4.33 4.75
CA HIS A 117 -2.22 -3.95 3.68
C HIS A 117 -2.05 -2.47 3.32
N LEU A 118 -2.00 -1.60 4.33
CA LEU A 118 -1.76 -0.17 4.13
C LEU A 118 -0.40 0.06 3.46
N TYR A 119 0.67 -0.57 3.96
CA TYR A 119 2.01 -0.53 3.39
C TYR A 119 2.01 -0.89 1.90
N HIS A 120 1.35 -1.98 1.51
CA HIS A 120 1.29 -2.40 0.11
C HIS A 120 0.59 -1.35 -0.77
N MET A 121 -0.50 -0.74 -0.31
CA MET A 121 -1.19 0.31 -1.08
C MET A 121 -0.30 1.54 -1.28
N VAL A 122 0.28 2.07 -0.19
CA VAL A 122 1.10 3.29 -0.28
C VAL A 122 2.41 3.06 -1.03
N PHE A 123 3.04 1.89 -0.88
CA PHE A 123 4.25 1.54 -1.61
C PHE A 123 4.04 1.53 -3.13
N GLU A 124 2.93 0.93 -3.60
CA GLU A 124 2.61 0.93 -5.04
C GLU A 124 2.29 2.34 -5.56
N LEU A 125 1.57 3.15 -4.79
CA LEU A 125 1.29 4.55 -5.14
C LEU A 125 2.57 5.39 -5.21
N PHE A 126 3.47 5.26 -4.23
CA PHE A 126 4.75 5.97 -4.24
C PHE A 126 5.63 5.59 -5.42
N LYS A 127 5.74 4.30 -5.77
CA LYS A 127 6.49 3.90 -6.97
C LYS A 127 5.95 4.56 -8.23
N ASN A 128 4.62 4.62 -8.39
CA ASN A 128 3.99 5.25 -9.54
C ASN A 128 4.22 6.76 -9.56
N ALA A 129 4.05 7.43 -8.42
CA ALA A 129 4.28 8.87 -8.30
C ALA A 129 5.75 9.23 -8.55
N MET A 130 6.69 8.50 -7.94
CA MET A 130 8.12 8.68 -8.14
C MET A 130 8.50 8.49 -9.61
N ARG A 131 8.07 7.39 -10.23
CA ARG A 131 8.33 7.14 -11.66
C ARG A 131 7.83 8.29 -12.54
N ALA A 132 6.58 8.71 -12.34
CA ALA A 132 5.99 9.80 -13.10
C ALA A 132 6.77 11.12 -12.91
N THR A 133 7.13 11.46 -11.67
CA THR A 133 7.90 12.67 -11.36
C THR A 133 9.29 12.65 -11.98
N MET A 134 10.02 11.53 -11.84
CA MET A 134 11.37 11.36 -12.37
C MET A 134 11.40 11.42 -13.90
N GLU A 135 10.49 10.72 -14.57
CA GLU A 135 10.42 10.70 -16.04
C GLU A 135 9.95 12.06 -16.60
N HIS A 136 9.02 12.76 -15.94
CA HIS A 136 8.51 14.04 -16.44
C HIS A 136 9.47 15.22 -16.21
N HIS A 137 10.32 15.16 -15.19
CA HIS A 137 11.27 16.23 -14.84
C HIS A 137 12.72 15.90 -15.15
N ALA A 138 12.98 14.83 -15.93
CA ALA A 138 14.32 14.36 -16.27
C ALA A 138 15.21 15.48 -16.83
N ASP A 139 14.68 16.32 -17.72
CA ASP A 139 15.44 17.40 -18.37
C ASP A 139 15.76 18.58 -17.45
N LYS A 140 14.99 18.77 -16.37
CA LYS A 140 15.12 19.91 -15.46
C LYS A 140 16.09 19.62 -14.31
N GLY A 141 16.29 18.35 -13.95
CA GLY A 141 17.11 17.92 -12.82
C GLY A 141 16.59 18.37 -11.44
N VAL A 142 15.38 18.95 -11.39
CA VAL A 142 14.70 19.38 -10.17
C VAL A 142 13.38 18.63 -10.09
N TYR A 143 13.22 17.84 -9.04
CA TYR A 143 12.08 16.96 -8.84
C TYR A 143 11.15 17.53 -7.76
N PRO A 144 9.90 17.88 -8.08
CA PRO A 144 8.96 18.34 -7.07
C PRO A 144 8.70 17.22 -6.04
N PRO A 145 8.50 17.58 -4.76
CA PRO A 145 8.22 16.61 -3.72
C PRO A 145 6.86 15.94 -3.93
N ILE A 146 6.72 14.73 -3.42
CA ILE A 146 5.44 14.04 -3.34
C ILE A 146 4.74 14.54 -2.07
N GLN A 147 3.59 15.17 -2.26
CA GLN A 147 2.76 15.70 -1.18
C GLN A 147 1.73 14.66 -0.73
N VAL A 148 1.73 14.33 0.55
CA VAL A 148 0.79 13.38 1.16
C VAL A 148 0.01 14.06 2.27
N HIS A 149 -1.31 13.95 2.21
CA HIS A 149 -2.21 14.45 3.24
C HIS A 149 -2.93 13.28 3.91
N VAL A 150 -2.76 13.16 5.22
CA VAL A 150 -3.43 12.14 6.04
C VAL A 150 -4.48 12.82 6.89
N THR A 151 -5.74 12.48 6.70
CA THR A 151 -6.85 13.09 7.45
C THR A 151 -7.69 12.03 8.15
N LEU A 152 -8.04 12.28 9.41
CA LEU A 152 -8.93 11.43 10.19
C LEU A 152 -10.17 12.23 10.59
N GLY A 153 -11.30 11.86 9.99
CA GLY A 153 -12.62 12.39 10.30
C GLY A 153 -13.36 11.58 11.36
N LYS A 154 -14.69 11.71 11.38
CA LYS A 154 -15.56 10.92 12.27
C LYS A 154 -15.67 9.46 11.82
N GLU A 155 -15.75 9.24 10.51
CA GLU A 155 -15.96 7.93 9.88
C GLU A 155 -14.76 7.53 9.01
N ASP A 156 -14.18 8.48 8.31
CA ASP A 156 -13.14 8.22 7.32
C ASP A 156 -11.72 8.46 7.82
N LEU A 157 -10.82 7.58 7.39
CA LEU A 157 -9.40 7.86 7.26
C LEU A 157 -9.10 8.04 5.77
N THR A 158 -8.54 9.19 5.38
CA THR A 158 -8.15 9.45 4.00
C THR A 158 -6.65 9.69 3.91
N VAL A 159 -6.01 9.01 2.96
CA VAL A 159 -4.62 9.24 2.55
C VAL A 159 -4.67 9.70 1.10
N LYS A 160 -4.22 10.92 0.84
CA LYS A 160 -4.22 11.54 -0.50
C LYS A 160 -2.81 11.92 -0.89
#